data_AF-A0A3D3L574-F1
#
_entry.id   AF-A0A3D3L574-F1
#
_cell.length_a   1.000
_cell.length_b   1.000
_cell.length_c   1.000
_cell.angle_alpha   90.00
_cell.angle_beta   90.00
_cell.angle_gamma   90.00
#
_symmetry.space_group_name_H-M   'P 1'
#
loop_
_entity.id
_entity.type
_entity.pdbx_description
1 polymer ?
#
loop_
_entity_poly.entity_id
_entity_poly.type
_entity_poly.pdbx_seq_one_letter_code
_entity_poly.pdbx_strand_id
1 'polypeptide(L)'
;LKQRGLLDDTLIVWGGEFGRTIYSQGTLTETNYGRDHHPRCFSLFLAGGGIKPGFTLGETDDFCYNIVKDPVSIFDLHATMLHLMGIDHNRLTHKFQGLDARLTGVEGAKVVKQILG
;
A
#
# COMPACT_ATOMS: atom_id res chain seq x y z
N LEU A 1 10.49 17.58 7.85
CA LEU A 1 11.34 17.01 6.77
C LEU A 1 11.66 18.06 5.71
N LYS A 2 10.67 18.60 4.97
CA LYS A 2 10.90 19.63 3.93
C LYS A 2 11.71 20.85 4.40
N GLN A 3 11.33 21.47 5.52
CA GLN A 3 12.07 22.60 6.10
C GLN A 3 13.53 22.30 6.46
N ARG A 4 13.87 21.02 6.67
CA ARG A 4 15.22 20.57 7.03
C ARG A 4 16.00 20.00 5.84
N GLY A 5 15.46 20.06 4.62
CA GLY A 5 16.09 19.48 3.43
C GLY A 5 16.13 17.94 3.41
N LEU A 6 15.38 17.26 4.28
CA LEU A 6 15.43 15.79 4.41
C LEU A 6 14.33 15.05 3.64
N LEU A 7 13.40 15.76 3.00
CA LEU A 7 12.24 15.13 2.36
C LEU A 7 12.65 14.27 1.16
N ASP A 8 13.66 14.70 0.41
CA ASP A 8 14.08 14.00 -0.81
C ASP A 8 14.74 12.66 -0.49
N ASP A 9 15.34 12.53 0.69
CA ASP A 9 16.02 11.31 1.18
C ASP A 9 15.17 10.49 2.17
N THR A 10 13.93 10.93 2.47
CA THR A 10 13.05 10.24 3.41
C THR A 10 11.76 9.80 2.73
N LEU A 11 11.59 8.48 2.61
CA LEU A 11 10.31 7.90 2.19
C LEU A 11 9.31 7.93 3.36
N ILE A 12 8.20 8.62 3.18
CA ILE A 12 7.05 8.64 4.09
C ILE A 12 6.00 7.69 3.56
N VAL A 13 5.55 6.77 4.42
CA VAL A 13 4.39 5.90 4.16
C VAL A 13 3.38 6.11 5.28
N TRP A 14 2.16 6.47 4.91
CA TRP A 14 1.07 6.66 5.86
C TRP A 14 -0.20 5.99 5.36
N GLY A 15 -0.81 5.14 6.19
CA GLY A 15 -2.00 4.41 5.82
C GLY A 15 -2.43 3.41 6.90
N GLY A 16 -3.48 2.67 6.60
CA GLY A 16 -3.92 1.52 7.38
C GLY A 16 -3.54 0.20 6.73
N GLU A 17 -3.99 -0.91 7.33
CA GLU A 17 -3.78 -2.27 6.83
C GLU A 17 -4.96 -2.79 6.00
N PHE A 18 -6.16 -2.23 6.20
CA PHE A 18 -7.39 -2.67 5.56
C PHE A 18 -8.38 -1.51 5.40
N GLY A 19 -9.28 -1.66 4.44
CA GLY A 19 -10.37 -0.74 4.21
C GLY A 19 -11.53 -1.01 5.16
N ARG A 20 -12.62 -0.28 4.93
CA ARG A 20 -13.88 -0.47 5.65
C ARG A 20 -15.00 -0.60 4.64
N THR A 21 -15.90 -1.56 4.87
CA THR A 21 -17.09 -1.74 4.03
C THR A 21 -18.00 -0.51 4.09
N ILE A 22 -18.93 -0.40 3.15
CA ILE A 22 -20.02 0.60 3.19
C ILE A 22 -21.22 0.15 4.01
N TYR A 23 -21.25 -1.11 4.44
CA TYR A 23 -22.34 -1.71 5.19
C TYR A 23 -21.87 -2.23 6.55
N SER A 24 -22.80 -2.39 7.48
CA SER A 24 -22.55 -3.09 8.74
C SER A 24 -22.91 -4.57 8.59
N GLN A 25 -22.16 -5.46 9.25
CA GLN A 25 -22.62 -6.85 9.44
C GLN A 25 -23.72 -6.94 10.51
N GLY A 26 -23.80 -5.97 11.42
CA GLY A 26 -24.79 -5.92 12.49
C GLY A 26 -25.99 -5.05 12.17
N THR A 27 -26.97 -5.04 13.07
CA THR A 27 -28.11 -4.12 13.00
C THR A 27 -27.64 -2.69 13.18
N LEU A 28 -27.93 -1.82 12.22
CA LEU A 28 -27.69 -0.39 12.32
C LEU A 28 -28.68 0.22 13.32
N THR A 29 -28.16 0.84 14.38
CA THR A 29 -28.95 1.64 15.33
C THR A 29 -28.35 3.04 15.42
N GLU A 30 -29.11 3.99 15.99
CA GLU A 30 -28.62 5.36 16.22
C GLU A 30 -27.32 5.42 17.05
N THR A 31 -27.10 4.42 17.90
CA THR A 31 -25.92 4.33 18.78
C THR A 31 -24.91 3.27 18.35
N ASN A 32 -25.21 2.48 17.31
CA ASN A 32 -24.34 1.42 16.81
C ASN A 32 -24.40 1.33 15.28
N TYR A 33 -23.47 2.01 14.62
CA TYR A 33 -23.39 2.15 13.17
C TYR A 33 -21.98 1.85 12.63
N GLY A 34 -21.25 0.96 13.30
CA GLY A 34 -19.91 0.54 12.90
C GLY A 34 -19.87 -0.19 11.56
N ARG A 35 -18.81 0.07 10.77
CA ARG A 35 -18.53 -0.58 9.48
C ARG A 35 -17.53 -1.72 9.66
N ASP A 36 -17.63 -2.75 8.83
CA ASP A 36 -16.79 -3.94 8.94
C ASP A 36 -15.42 -3.79 8.25
N HIS A 37 -14.53 -4.75 8.44
CA HIS A 37 -13.22 -4.84 7.80
C HIS A 37 -13.38 -5.18 6.31
N HIS A 38 -12.64 -4.47 5.46
CA HIS A 38 -12.62 -4.71 4.02
C HIS A 38 -11.19 -4.84 3.50
N PRO A 39 -10.61 -6.06 3.48
CA PRO A 39 -9.21 -6.26 3.11
C PRO A 39 -8.95 -6.17 1.60
N ARG A 40 -10.01 -6.07 0.77
CA ARG A 40 -9.86 -6.10 -0.70
C ARG A 40 -9.23 -4.82 -1.26
N CYS A 41 -9.56 -3.67 -0.69
CA CYS A 41 -9.03 -2.38 -1.16
C CYS A 41 -8.96 -1.37 -0.02
N PHE A 42 -7.86 -0.63 0.02
CA PHE A 42 -7.58 0.44 0.96
C PHE A 42 -6.61 1.43 0.33
N SER A 43 -6.49 2.61 0.93
CA SER A 43 -5.66 3.69 0.41
C SER A 43 -4.46 3.94 1.31
N LEU A 44 -3.32 4.26 0.69
CA LEU A 44 -2.13 4.75 1.37
C LEU A 44 -1.70 6.10 0.77
N PHE A 45 -0.98 6.86 1.57
CA PHE A 45 -0.31 8.08 1.21
C PHE A 45 1.20 7.86 1.23
N LEU A 46 1.87 8.31 0.16
CA LEU A 46 3.32 8.25 0.00
C LEU A 46 3.87 9.65 -0.28
N ALA A 47 5.04 9.98 0.26
CA ALA A 47 5.74 11.23 -0.04
C ALA A 47 7.25 11.13 0.19
N GLY A 48 8.01 11.98 -0.49
CA GLY A 48 9.47 12.04 -0.36
C GLY A 48 10.17 10.80 -0.93
N GLY A 49 11.48 10.71 -0.73
CA GLY A 49 12.26 9.50 -1.05
C GLY A 49 12.15 9.03 -2.51
N GLY A 50 12.03 9.94 -3.48
CA GLY A 50 11.88 9.60 -4.90
C GLY A 50 10.44 9.31 -5.37
N ILE A 51 9.42 9.57 -4.56
CA ILE A 51 8.01 9.48 -4.96
C ILE A 51 7.57 10.71 -5.76
N LYS A 52 6.87 10.47 -6.88
CA LYS A 52 6.26 11.52 -7.71
C LYS A 52 5.15 12.27 -6.94
N PRO A 53 5.23 13.60 -6.79
CA PRO A 53 4.24 14.37 -6.05
C PRO A 53 2.95 14.61 -6.86
N GLY A 54 1.84 14.86 -6.16
CA GLY A 54 0.58 15.32 -6.76
C GLY A 54 -0.11 14.28 -7.65
N PHE A 55 0.06 13.00 -7.33
CA PHE A 55 -0.40 11.89 -8.13
C PHE A 55 -1.31 10.95 -7.33
N THR A 56 -2.29 10.34 -7.99
CA THR A 56 -3.16 9.30 -7.44
C THR A 56 -3.17 8.12 -8.39
N LEU A 57 -3.06 6.91 -7.84
CA LEU A 57 -3.07 5.65 -8.57
C LEU A 57 -4.08 4.70 -7.94
N GLY A 58 -4.83 4.00 -8.80
CA GLY A 58 -5.90 3.12 -8.39
C GLY A 58 -7.25 3.82 -8.29
N GLU A 59 -8.31 3.06 -8.51
CA GLU A 59 -9.69 3.53 -8.43
C GLU A 59 -10.57 2.38 -7.92
N THR A 60 -11.53 2.71 -7.05
CA THR A 60 -12.59 1.80 -6.64
C THR A 60 -13.92 2.19 -7.25
N ASP A 61 -14.89 1.27 -7.25
CA ASP A 61 -16.27 1.62 -7.55
C ASP A 61 -16.82 2.68 -6.58
N ASP A 62 -17.99 3.23 -6.91
CA ASP A 62 -18.68 4.28 -6.13
C ASP A 62 -18.98 3.86 -4.68
N PHE A 63 -18.88 2.57 -4.38
CA PHE A 63 -19.13 1.97 -3.08
C PHE A 63 -17.84 1.56 -2.36
N CYS A 64 -16.67 1.92 -2.89
CA CYS A 64 -15.36 1.57 -2.34
C CYS A 64 -15.20 0.06 -2.08
N TYR A 65 -15.91 -0.78 -2.84
CA TYR A 65 -16.03 -2.21 -2.58
C TYR A 65 -15.13 -3.03 -3.50
N ASN A 66 -15.08 -2.70 -4.80
CA ASN A 66 -14.21 -3.34 -5.77
C ASN A 66 -13.23 -2.34 -6.37
N ILE A 67 -12.06 -2.85 -6.76
CA ILE A 67 -11.08 -2.10 -7.54
C ILE A 67 -11.54 -2.12 -9.00
N VAL A 68 -11.65 -0.95 -9.63
CA VAL A 68 -12.09 -0.82 -11.03
C VAL A 68 -10.96 -0.40 -11.96
N LYS A 69 -9.85 0.12 -11.44
CA LYS A 69 -8.72 0.58 -12.26
C LYS A 69 -7.39 0.55 -11.50
N ASP A 70 -6.31 0.28 -12.24
CA ASP A 70 -4.91 0.40 -11.81
C ASP A 70 -4.61 -0.11 -10.39
N PRO A 71 -4.92 -1.39 -10.07
CA PRO A 71 -4.65 -1.96 -8.75
C PRO A 71 -3.15 -1.96 -8.45
N VAL A 72 -2.82 -1.71 -7.18
CA VAL A 72 -1.47 -1.93 -6.64
C VAL A 72 -1.58 -2.96 -5.53
N SER A 73 -0.89 -4.09 -5.68
CA SER A 73 -0.82 -5.08 -4.60
C SER A 73 0.13 -4.60 -3.49
N ILE A 74 -0.06 -5.09 -2.27
CA ILE A 74 0.86 -4.78 -1.16
C ILE A 74 2.28 -5.28 -1.45
N PHE A 75 2.43 -6.36 -2.24
CA PHE A 75 3.72 -6.89 -2.64
C PHE A 75 4.44 -5.97 -3.62
N ASP A 76 3.73 -5.38 -4.58
CA ASP A 76 4.29 -4.39 -5.52
C ASP A 76 4.66 -3.10 -4.79
N LEU A 77 3.85 -2.68 -3.81
CA LEU A 77 4.18 -1.54 -2.95
C LEU A 77 5.48 -1.79 -2.18
N HIS A 78 5.61 -2.92 -1.49
CA HIS A 78 6.83 -3.29 -0.78
C HIS A 78 8.04 -3.41 -1.72
N ALA A 79 7.87 -3.99 -2.92
CA ALA A 79 8.93 -4.04 -3.93
C ALA A 79 9.39 -2.64 -4.32
N THR A 80 8.45 -1.70 -4.46
CA THR A 80 8.74 -0.29 -4.78
C THR A 80 9.46 0.42 -3.65
N MET A 81 9.05 0.21 -2.40
CA MET A 81 9.73 0.76 -1.22
C MET A 81 11.16 0.26 -1.11
N LEU A 82 11.39 -1.04 -1.30
CA LEU A 82 12.74 -1.63 -1.29
C LEU A 82 13.59 -1.10 -2.45
N HIS A 83 13.00 -0.92 -3.63
CA HIS A 83 13.68 -0.31 -4.77
C HIS A 83 14.16 1.12 -4.47
N LEU A 84 13.33 1.95 -3.85
CA LEU A 84 13.70 3.31 -3.42
C LEU A 84 14.83 3.32 -2.37
N MET A 85 14.95 2.25 -1.58
CA MET A 85 16.05 2.06 -0.63
C MET A 85 17.32 1.46 -1.27
N GLY A 86 17.32 1.22 -2.59
CA GLY A 86 18.44 0.58 -3.29
C GLY A 86 18.57 -0.92 -3.04
N ILE A 87 17.50 -1.58 -2.57
CA ILE A 87 17.47 -2.99 -2.24
C ILE A 87 16.77 -3.80 -3.33
N ASP A 88 17.42 -4.83 -3.85
CA ASP A 88 16.78 -5.82 -4.72
C ASP A 88 15.87 -6.74 -3.89
N HIS A 89 14.57 -6.52 -3.99
CA HIS A 89 13.56 -7.28 -3.25
C HIS A 89 13.56 -8.79 -3.56
N ASN A 90 14.11 -9.23 -4.69
CA ASN A 90 14.21 -10.66 -5.01
C ASN A 90 15.33 -11.36 -4.25
N ARG A 91 16.30 -10.59 -3.76
CA ARG A 91 17.48 -11.09 -3.04
C ARG A 91 17.35 -10.93 -1.53
N LEU A 92 16.48 -10.05 -1.06
CA LEU A 92 16.17 -9.88 0.36
C LEU A 92 15.25 -11.02 0.83
N THR A 93 15.86 -12.05 1.42
CA THR A 93 15.15 -13.21 1.98
C THR A 93 15.37 -13.33 3.49
N HIS A 94 14.42 -13.96 4.17
CA HIS A 94 14.51 -14.34 5.57
C HIS A 94 14.15 -15.81 5.73
N LYS A 95 14.98 -16.57 6.45
CA LYS A 95 14.70 -17.99 6.72
C LYS A 95 13.54 -18.10 7.70
N PHE A 96 12.41 -18.61 7.22
CA PHE A 96 11.20 -18.79 8.03
C PHE A 96 10.53 -20.11 7.68
N GLN A 97 10.28 -20.96 8.69
CA GLN A 97 9.63 -22.27 8.52
C GLN A 97 10.27 -23.15 7.42
N GLY A 98 11.61 -23.09 7.27
CA GLY A 98 12.35 -23.87 6.27
C GLY A 98 12.37 -23.27 4.86
N LEU A 99 11.76 -22.11 4.64
CA LEU A 99 11.72 -21.42 3.35
C LEU A 99 12.55 -20.13 3.38
N ASP A 100 13.04 -19.72 2.21
CA ASP A 100 13.53 -18.36 1.97
C ASP A 100 12.33 -17.44 1.71
N ALA A 101 11.73 -16.94 2.79
CA ALA A 101 10.59 -16.05 2.70
C ALA A 101 11.02 -14.67 2.17
N ARG A 102 10.23 -14.11 1.26
CA ARG A 102 10.38 -12.74 0.75
C ARG A 102 9.22 -11.88 1.23
N LEU A 103 9.50 -10.63 1.59
CA LEU A 103 8.47 -9.65 1.92
C LEU A 103 7.48 -9.43 0.76
N THR A 104 7.97 -9.56 -0.47
CA THR A 104 7.19 -9.38 -1.70
C THR A 104 6.57 -10.68 -2.23
N GLY A 105 6.43 -11.69 -1.36
CA GLY A 105 5.77 -12.95 -1.69
C GLY A 105 6.50 -13.81 -2.74
N VAL A 106 5.73 -14.73 -3.35
CA VAL A 106 6.24 -15.70 -4.35
C VAL A 106 5.79 -15.38 -5.78
N GLU A 107 4.74 -14.58 -5.96
CA GLU A 107 4.04 -14.39 -7.24
C GLU A 107 4.71 -13.38 -8.20
N GLY A 108 5.93 -12.93 -7.88
CA GLY A 108 6.70 -12.06 -8.77
C GLY A 108 6.23 -10.60 -8.76
N ALA A 109 6.29 -9.97 -7.59
CA ALA A 109 6.02 -8.55 -7.43
C ALA A 109 6.89 -7.66 -8.32
N LYS A 110 6.36 -6.50 -8.70
CA LYS A 110 6.97 -5.54 -9.61
C LYS A 110 7.02 -4.16 -8.99
N VAL A 111 8.06 -3.41 -9.32
CA VAL A 111 8.16 -2.00 -8.96
C VAL A 111 7.09 -1.20 -9.70
N VAL A 112 6.31 -0.42 -8.95
CA VAL A 112 5.25 0.45 -9.46
C VAL A 112 5.88 1.72 -10.02
N LYS A 113 6.32 1.67 -11.27
CA LYS A 113 7.04 2.78 -11.92
C LYS A 113 6.22 4.08 -12.03
N GLN A 114 4.89 3.99 -12.03
CA GLN A 114 4.00 5.15 -12.18
C GLN A 114 4.10 6.15 -11.02
N ILE A 115 4.50 5.68 -9.82
CA ILE A 115 4.60 6.52 -8.62
C ILE A 115 6.03 7.05 -8.37
N LEU A 116 7.00 6.71 -9.22
CA LEU A 116 8.38 7.18 -9.09
C LEU A 116 8.57 8.54 -9.77
N GLY A 117 9.35 9.41 -9.13
CA GLY A 117 9.69 10.76 -9.57
C GLY A 117 10.88 10.85 -10.52
#